data_AF-A0A2A5HY90-F1
#
_entry.id   AF-A0A2A5HY90-F1
#
_cell.length_a   1.000
_cell.length_b   1.000
_cell.length_c   1.000
_cell.angle_alpha   90.00
_cell.angle_beta   90.00
_cell.angle_gamma   90.00
#
_symmetry.space_group_name_H-M   'P 1'
#
loop_
_entity.id
_entity.type
_entity.pdbx_description
1 polymer ?
#
loop_
_entity_poly.entity_id
_entity_poly.type
_entity_poly.pdbx_seq_one_letter_code
_entity_poly.pdbx_strand_id
1 'polypeptide(L)'
;MEYINQIVSSALILALAVTLSVLISTVVTLCYISAMQKKHHLEVGKLQRRFKMLNAGAIGMGEKILRLEARARSLHKAQEEMRTNDLDFSYAQAQKLIERGIDSDQVAVNSGLSSSEIQLMQLLHQQDTPVKQARPKKVAVSA
;
A
#
# COMPACT_ATOMS: atom_id res chain seq x y z
N MET A 1 -68.25 -70.59 6.26
CA MET A 1 -67.20 -70.20 7.23
C MET A 1 -65.81 -70.17 6.61
N GLU A 2 -65.44 -71.15 5.76
CA GLU A 2 -64.11 -71.23 5.12
C GLU A 2 -63.75 -70.04 4.21
N TYR A 3 -64.68 -69.59 3.35
CA TYR A 3 -64.49 -68.41 2.48
C TYR A 3 -64.20 -67.11 3.24
N ILE A 4 -64.85 -66.91 4.40
CA ILE A 4 -64.64 -65.71 5.23
C ILE A 4 -63.21 -65.71 5.79
N ASN A 5 -62.71 -66.88 6.23
CA ASN A 5 -61.36 -67.01 6.76
C ASN A 5 -60.28 -66.76 5.68
N GLN A 6 -60.53 -67.17 4.44
CA GLN A 6 -59.62 -66.93 3.31
C GLN A 6 -59.56 -65.45 2.87
N ILE A 7 -60.68 -64.72 2.95
CA ILE A 7 -60.69 -63.27 2.71
C ILE A 7 -59.94 -62.53 3.83
N VAL A 8 -60.11 -62.94 5.08
CA VAL A 8 -59.45 -62.30 6.22
C VAL A 8 -57.93 -62.52 6.19
N SER A 9 -57.46 -63.72 5.85
CA SER A 9 -56.02 -64.02 5.78
C SER A 9 -55.32 -63.27 4.63
N SER A 10 -55.94 -63.19 3.44
CA SER A 10 -55.40 -62.42 2.33
C SER A 10 -55.35 -60.91 2.61
N ALA A 11 -56.38 -60.36 3.29
CA ALA A 11 -56.38 -58.97 3.73
C ALA A 11 -55.25 -58.66 4.75
N LEU A 12 -54.99 -59.58 5.69
CA LEU A 12 -53.90 -59.46 6.66
C LEU A 12 -52.52 -59.44 6.01
N ILE A 13 -52.30 -60.29 5.00
CA ILE A 13 -51.04 -60.35 4.26
C ILE A 13 -50.80 -59.06 3.48
N LEU A 14 -51.83 -58.51 2.82
CA LEU A 14 -51.74 -57.25 2.10
C LEU A 14 -51.43 -56.07 3.05
N ALA A 15 -52.10 -56.01 4.21
CA ALA A 15 -51.83 -54.98 5.21
C ALA A 15 -50.38 -55.03 5.71
N LEU A 16 -49.87 -56.24 6.01
CA LEU A 16 -48.48 -56.44 6.41
C LEU A 16 -47.50 -56.01 5.31
N ALA A 17 -47.74 -56.38 4.06
CA ALA A 17 -46.89 -56.01 2.94
C ALA A 17 -46.80 -54.48 2.73
N VAL A 18 -47.93 -53.76 2.89
CA VAL A 18 -47.96 -52.29 2.78
C VAL A 18 -47.20 -51.64 3.95
N THR A 19 -47.35 -52.14 5.17
CA THR A 19 -46.61 -51.58 6.31
C THR A 19 -45.09 -51.80 6.19
N LEU A 20 -44.68 -52.97 5.69
CA LEU A 20 -43.28 -53.29 5.42
C LEU A 20 -42.68 -52.41 4.33
N SER A 21 -43.40 -52.17 3.24
CA SER A 21 -42.89 -51.31 2.16
C SER A 21 -42.71 -49.87 2.62
N VAL A 22 -43.67 -49.32 3.39
CA VAL A 22 -43.56 -48.00 4.00
C VAL A 22 -42.38 -47.93 4.96
N LEU A 23 -42.21 -48.94 5.82
CA LEU A 23 -41.08 -49.00 6.76
C LEU A 23 -39.73 -49.00 6.01
N ILE A 24 -39.59 -49.81 4.96
CA ILE A 24 -38.38 -49.86 4.14
C ILE A 24 -38.13 -48.51 3.47
N SER A 25 -39.16 -47.87 2.88
CA SER A 25 -39.02 -46.55 2.27
C SER A 25 -38.59 -45.47 3.27
N THR A 26 -39.12 -45.49 4.49
CA THR A 26 -38.69 -44.56 5.55
C THR A 26 -37.23 -44.77 5.96
N VAL A 27 -36.79 -46.02 6.12
CA VAL A 27 -35.39 -46.32 6.45
C VAL A 27 -34.44 -45.91 5.33
N VAL A 28 -34.81 -46.18 4.06
CA VAL A 28 -33.99 -45.80 2.89
C VAL A 28 -33.88 -44.29 2.75
N THR A 29 -34.98 -43.55 2.89
CA THR A 29 -34.97 -42.08 2.81
C THR A 29 -34.15 -41.46 3.93
N LEU A 30 -34.27 -41.97 5.16
CA LEU A 30 -33.44 -41.52 6.28
C LEU A 30 -31.96 -41.82 6.05
N CYS A 31 -31.62 -43.01 5.55
CA CYS A 31 -30.23 -43.36 5.22
C CYS A 31 -29.66 -42.46 4.10
N TYR A 32 -30.47 -42.16 3.08
CA TYR A 32 -30.09 -41.26 1.99
C TYR A 32 -29.85 -39.83 2.48
N ILE A 33 -30.74 -39.29 3.31
CA ILE A 33 -30.60 -37.96 3.90
C ILE A 33 -29.34 -37.90 4.78
N SER A 34 -29.12 -38.93 5.61
CA SER A 34 -27.94 -39.05 6.48
C SER A 34 -26.64 -39.04 5.68
N ALA A 35 -26.61 -39.74 4.54
CA ALA A 35 -25.46 -39.75 3.63
C ALA A 35 -25.24 -38.39 2.97
N MET A 36 -26.32 -37.67 2.64
CA MET A 36 -26.24 -36.36 2.01
C MET A 36 -25.80 -35.25 2.96
N GLN A 37 -26.22 -35.30 4.22
CA GLN A 37 -25.76 -34.36 5.26
C GLN A 37 -24.24 -34.41 5.45
N LYS A 38 -23.62 -35.59 5.34
CA LYS A 38 -22.16 -35.73 5.42
C LYS A 38 -21.44 -35.01 4.27
N LYS A 39 -22.02 -34.97 3.07
CA LYS A 39 -21.42 -34.27 1.92
C LYS A 39 -21.48 -32.76 2.09
N HIS A 40 -22.61 -32.22 2.55
CA HIS A 40 -22.76 -30.79 2.76
C HIS A 40 -21.85 -30.26 3.88
N HIS A 41 -21.66 -30.99 4.97
CA HIS A 41 -20.72 -30.59 6.02
C HIS A 41 -19.26 -30.61 5.57
N LEU A 42 -18.88 -31.53 4.69
CA LEU A 42 -17.52 -31.58 4.14
C LEU A 42 -17.22 -30.39 3.23
N GLU A 43 -18.18 -30.00 2.39
CA GLU A 43 -18.08 -28.85 1.48
C GLU A 43 -17.97 -27.53 2.26
N VAL A 44 -18.84 -27.33 3.26
CA VAL A 44 -18.79 -26.14 4.14
C VAL A 44 -17.46 -26.09 4.90
N GLY A 45 -16.98 -27.22 5.43
CA GLY A 45 -15.70 -27.29 6.12
C GLY A 45 -14.51 -26.94 5.22
N LYS A 46 -14.51 -27.40 3.96
CA LYS A 46 -13.48 -27.03 2.97
C LYS A 46 -13.55 -25.55 2.63
N LEU A 47 -14.74 -24.99 2.46
CA LEU A 47 -14.92 -23.57 2.14
C LEU A 47 -14.46 -22.68 3.29
N GLN A 48 -14.80 -23.04 4.53
CA GLN A 48 -14.32 -22.36 5.74
C GLN A 48 -12.80 -22.42 5.88
N ARG A 49 -12.16 -23.56 5.56
CA ARG A 49 -10.69 -23.66 5.54
C ARG A 49 -10.08 -22.74 4.48
N ARG A 50 -10.64 -22.71 3.27
CA ARG A 50 -10.18 -21.81 2.19
C ARG A 50 -10.35 -20.34 2.58
N PHE A 51 -11.47 -19.98 3.19
CA PHE A 51 -11.71 -18.62 3.69
C PHE A 51 -10.71 -18.23 4.78
N LYS A 52 -10.43 -19.12 5.75
CA LYS A 52 -9.41 -18.87 6.79
C LYS A 52 -8.03 -18.66 6.19
N MET A 53 -7.62 -19.47 5.19
CA MET A 53 -6.34 -19.30 4.51
C MET A 53 -6.28 -17.99 3.72
N LEU A 54 -7.34 -17.63 2.99
CA LEU A 54 -7.42 -16.36 2.28
C LEU A 54 -7.35 -15.17 3.24
N ASN A 55 -8.10 -15.20 4.34
CA ASN A 55 -8.11 -14.13 5.33
C ASN A 55 -6.74 -13.97 6.00
N ALA A 56 -6.09 -15.08 6.39
CA ALA A 56 -4.74 -15.05 6.93
C ALA A 56 -3.72 -14.49 5.91
N GLY A 57 -3.86 -14.86 4.63
CA GLY A 57 -3.05 -14.32 3.54
C GLY A 57 -3.25 -12.82 3.34
N ALA A 58 -4.51 -12.36 3.31
CA ALA A 58 -4.87 -10.95 3.13
C ALA A 58 -4.36 -10.09 4.29
N ILE A 59 -4.50 -10.55 5.54
CA ILE A 59 -3.99 -9.85 6.73
C ILE A 59 -2.46 -9.73 6.67
N GLY A 60 -1.75 -10.83 6.39
CA GLY A 60 -0.29 -10.81 6.31
C GLY A 60 0.23 -9.94 5.16
N MET A 61 -0.52 -9.86 4.06
CA MET A 61 -0.18 -9.00 2.93
C MET A 61 -0.46 -7.52 3.24
N GLY A 62 -1.52 -7.20 3.98
CA GLY A 62 -1.80 -5.86 4.48
C GLY A 62 -0.70 -5.32 5.41
N GLU A 63 -0.20 -6.16 6.32
CA GLU A 63 0.91 -5.79 7.21
C GLU A 63 2.21 -5.52 6.41
N LYS A 64 2.49 -6.33 5.39
CA LYS A 64 3.64 -6.10 4.50
C LYS A 64 3.51 -4.79 3.71
N ILE A 65 2.31 -4.47 3.21
CA ILE A 65 2.05 -3.21 2.50
C ILE A 65 2.28 -2.02 3.44
N LEU A 66 1.76 -2.07 4.68
CA LEU A 66 1.97 -1.01 5.67
C LEU A 66 3.47 -0.81 5.99
N ARG A 67 4.23 -1.90 6.15
CA ARG A 67 5.69 -1.81 6.37
C ARG A 67 6.42 -1.21 5.17
N LEU A 68 6.03 -1.59 3.95
CA LEU A 68 6.61 -1.02 2.72
C LEU A 68 6.28 0.46 2.59
N GLU A 69 5.05 0.86 2.88
CA GLU A 69 4.63 2.25 2.86
C GLU A 69 5.41 3.08 3.89
N ALA A 70 5.56 2.57 5.12
CA ALA A 70 6.35 3.23 6.16
C ALA A 70 7.82 3.41 5.72
N ARG A 71 8.43 2.37 5.12
CA ARG A 71 9.80 2.44 4.61
C ARG A 71 9.95 3.40 3.43
N ALA A 72 8.97 3.44 2.54
CA ALA A 72 8.95 4.38 1.42
C ALA A 72 8.87 5.83 1.93
N ARG A 73 7.97 6.10 2.90
CA ARG A 73 7.88 7.42 3.54
C ARG A 73 9.18 7.83 4.23
N SER A 74 9.83 6.91 4.95
CA SER A 74 11.11 7.22 5.61
C SER A 74 12.23 7.50 4.62
N LEU A 75 12.29 6.75 3.51
CA LEU A 75 13.27 6.96 2.44
C LEU A 75 13.03 8.31 1.76
N HIS A 76 11.79 8.63 1.44
CA HIS A 76 11.44 9.93 0.85
C HIS A 76 11.82 11.09 1.77
N LYS A 77 11.55 10.97 3.07
CA LYS A 77 11.95 11.99 4.04
C LYS A 77 13.48 12.16 4.12
N ALA A 78 14.21 11.06 4.18
CA ALA A 78 15.68 11.10 4.20
C ALA A 78 16.26 11.70 2.91
N GLN A 79 15.67 11.40 1.74
CA GLN A 79 16.07 12.00 0.47
C GLN A 79 15.83 13.50 0.45
N GLU A 80 14.70 13.97 0.97
CA GLU A 80 14.42 15.39 1.04
C GLU A 80 15.37 16.12 2.00
N GLU A 81 15.66 15.53 3.16
CA GLU A 81 16.65 16.07 4.10
C GLU A 81 18.05 16.13 3.49
N MET A 82 18.48 15.09 2.75
CA MET A 82 19.76 15.12 2.01
C MET A 82 19.76 16.21 0.94
N ARG A 83 18.68 16.34 0.16
CA ARG A 83 18.55 17.35 -0.88
C ARG A 83 18.65 18.77 -0.31
N THR A 84 18.00 19.03 0.82
CA THR A 84 18.10 20.33 1.50
C THR A 84 19.52 20.60 1.98
N ASN A 85 20.16 19.64 2.65
CA ASN A 85 21.53 19.79 3.15
C ASN A 85 22.55 20.01 2.02
N ASP A 86 22.42 19.29 0.90
CA ASP A 86 23.30 19.45 -0.27
C ASP A 86 23.14 20.85 -0.88
N LEU A 87 21.91 21.36 -0.99
CA LEU A 87 21.66 22.73 -1.46
C LEU A 87 22.27 23.78 -0.53
N ASP A 88 22.08 23.65 0.79
CA ASP A 88 22.66 24.56 1.78
C ASP A 88 24.19 24.59 1.70
N PHE A 89 24.82 23.43 1.51
CA PHE A 89 26.26 23.34 1.30
C PHE A 89 26.70 24.05 0.01
N SER A 90 25.99 23.82 -1.10
CA SER A 90 26.24 24.50 -2.38
C SER A 90 26.14 26.01 -2.28
N TYR A 91 25.12 26.55 -1.59
CA TYR A 91 24.98 28.00 -1.37
C TYR A 91 26.11 28.56 -0.49
N ALA A 92 26.45 27.88 0.61
CA ALA A 92 27.53 28.31 1.49
C ALA A 92 28.90 28.28 0.78
N GLN A 93 29.12 27.30 -0.10
CA GLN A 93 30.31 27.23 -0.94
C GLN A 93 30.33 28.36 -1.98
N ALA A 94 29.22 28.61 -2.66
CA ALA A 94 29.09 29.70 -3.64
C ALA A 94 29.38 31.07 -2.99
N GLN A 95 28.82 31.33 -1.81
CA GLN A 95 29.07 32.57 -1.07
C GLN A 95 30.58 32.77 -0.80
N LYS A 96 31.29 31.74 -0.32
CA LYS A 96 32.74 31.82 -0.08
C LYS A 96 33.55 32.09 -1.34
N LEU A 97 33.09 31.62 -2.51
CA LEU A 97 33.77 31.87 -3.79
C LEU A 97 33.47 33.29 -4.31
N ILE A 98 32.24 33.77 -4.12
CA ILE A 98 31.84 35.16 -4.44
C ILE A 98 32.62 36.15 -3.57
N GLU A 99 32.76 35.90 -2.26
CA GLU A 99 33.55 36.73 -1.34
C GLU A 99 35.03 36.82 -1.74
N ARG A 100 35.56 35.79 -2.42
CA ARG A 100 36.94 35.78 -2.94
C ARG A 100 37.08 36.50 -4.29
N GLY A 101 36.00 37.05 -4.83
CA GLY A 101 36.01 37.79 -6.11
C GLY A 101 36.13 36.89 -7.33
N ILE A 102 35.73 35.62 -7.23
CA ILE A 102 35.73 34.69 -8.37
C ILE A 102 34.56 35.06 -9.30
N ASP A 103 34.82 34.96 -10.60
CA ASP A 103 33.84 35.26 -11.65
C ASP A 103 32.60 34.37 -11.56
N SER A 104 31.42 34.95 -11.85
CA SER A 104 30.12 34.31 -11.62
C SER A 104 29.96 32.98 -12.36
N ASP A 105 30.51 32.87 -13.58
CA ASP A 105 30.42 31.63 -14.36
C ASP A 105 31.31 30.53 -13.78
N GLN A 106 32.46 30.90 -13.20
CA GLN A 106 33.33 29.95 -12.52
C GLN A 106 32.79 29.53 -11.15
N VAL A 107 32.07 30.41 -10.45
CA VAL A 107 31.39 30.03 -9.20
C VAL A 107 30.27 29.03 -9.48
N ALA A 108 29.46 29.25 -10.51
CA ALA A 108 28.36 28.35 -10.89
C ALA A 108 28.84 26.91 -11.16
N VAL A 109 29.93 26.75 -11.92
CA VAL A 109 30.55 25.44 -12.21
C VAL A 109 31.06 24.75 -10.95
N ASN A 110 31.63 25.50 -10.00
CA ASN A 110 32.26 24.94 -8.80
C ASN A 110 31.31 24.68 -7.64
N SER A 111 30.12 25.29 -7.64
CA SER A 111 29.13 25.16 -6.55
C SER A 111 27.87 24.38 -6.97
N GLY A 112 27.71 24.05 -8.25
CA GLY A 112 26.58 23.28 -8.77
C GLY A 112 25.27 24.08 -8.85
N LEU A 113 25.34 25.41 -8.74
CA LEU A 113 24.21 26.33 -8.84
C LEU A 113 24.11 26.94 -10.24
N SER A 114 22.91 27.39 -10.64
CA SER A 114 22.70 28.07 -11.92
C SER A 114 23.44 29.41 -11.98
N SER A 115 23.98 29.80 -13.14
CA SER A 115 24.59 31.13 -13.35
C SER A 115 23.65 32.27 -12.95
N SER A 116 22.34 32.13 -13.23
CA SER A 116 21.33 33.14 -12.84
C SER A 116 21.18 33.29 -11.32
N GLU A 117 21.41 32.21 -10.57
CA GLU A 117 21.26 32.14 -9.12
C GLU A 117 22.48 32.72 -8.41
N ILE A 118 23.67 32.47 -8.95
CA ILE A 118 24.91 33.14 -8.54
C ILE A 118 24.83 34.64 -8.79
N GLN A 119 24.32 35.05 -9.95
CA GLN A 119 24.17 36.48 -10.29
C GLN A 119 23.22 37.19 -9.33
N LEU A 120 22.14 36.53 -8.91
CA LEU A 120 21.24 37.04 -7.88
C LEU A 120 21.94 37.16 -6.51
N MET A 121 22.72 36.15 -6.11
CA MET A 121 23.50 36.19 -4.86
C MET A 121 24.52 37.34 -4.86
N GLN A 122 25.21 37.60 -5.98
CA GLN A 122 26.13 38.73 -6.11
C GLN A 122 25.41 40.07 -5.96
N LEU A 123 24.26 40.24 -6.60
CA LEU A 123 23.46 41.47 -6.48
C LEU A 123 23.01 41.71 -5.04
N LEU A 124 22.57 40.67 -4.33
CA LEU A 124 22.18 40.74 -2.92
C LEU A 124 23.38 41.12 -2.04
N HIS A 125 24.54 40.51 -2.25
CA HIS A 125 25.76 40.77 -1.48
C HIS A 125 26.31 42.20 -1.67
N GLN A 126 26.16 42.75 -2.88
CA GLN A 126 26.49 44.15 -3.19
C GLN A 126 25.53 45.16 -2.52
N GLN A 127 24.31 44.74 -2.18
CA GLN A 127 23.34 45.56 -1.45
C GLN A 127 23.58 45.52 0.08
N ASP A 128 24.03 44.38 0.61
CA ASP A 128 24.34 44.20 2.04
C ASP A 128 25.71 44.80 2.45
N THR A 129 26.64 44.97 1.52
CA THR A 129 27.89 45.70 1.80
C THR A 129 27.62 47.21 1.80
N PRO A 130 27.84 47.94 2.91
CA PRO A 130 27.61 49.38 2.95
C PRO A 130 28.51 50.05 1.92
N VAL A 131 27.87 50.63 0.91
CA VAL A 131 28.49 51.44 -0.14
C VAL A 131 29.36 52.51 0.52
N LYS A 132 30.67 52.25 0.60
CA LYS A 132 31.65 53.27 0.93
C LYS A 132 31.80 54.17 -0.30
N GLN A 133 30.93 55.17 -0.36
CA GLN A 133 31.08 56.32 -1.24
C GLN A 133 32.51 56.87 -1.14
N ALA A 134 33.18 56.94 -2.28
CA ALA A 134 34.30 57.85 -2.49
C ALA A 134 34.18 58.46 -3.89
N ARG A 135 33.39 59.54 -3.99
CA ARG A 135 33.67 60.67 -4.90
C ARG A 135 34.45 61.72 -4.08
N PRO A 136 35.15 62.74 -4.64
CA PRO A 136 35.51 63.01 -6.04
C PRO A 136 36.99 63.51 -6.19
N LYS A 137 37.47 63.77 -7.42
CA LYS A 137 38.39 64.90 -7.63
C LYS A 137 37.98 65.72 -8.85
N LYS A 138 37.61 66.96 -8.55
CA LYS A 138 37.44 68.08 -9.49
C LYS A 138 38.70 68.20 -10.35
N VAL A 139 38.52 68.23 -11.67
CA VAL A 139 39.51 68.85 -12.56
C VAL A 139 38.93 70.21 -12.95
N ALA A 140 39.39 71.25 -12.24
CA ALA A 140 39.22 72.63 -12.67
C ALA A 140 40.57 73.09 -13.23
N VAL A 141 40.57 73.37 -14.53
CA VAL A 141 41.20 74.50 -15.26
C VAL A 141 42.42 75.17 -14.60
N SER A 142 43.57 75.19 -15.29
CA SER A 142 44.11 76.41 -15.95
C SER A 142 45.63 76.29 -16.21
N ALA A 143 46.03 76.37 -17.48
CA ALA A 143 47.15 77.16 -18.01
C ALA A 143 47.11 77.09 -19.54
#